data_AF-A0A7S1BEP2-F1
#
_entry.id   AF-A0A7S1BEP2-F1
#
_cell.length_a   1.000
_cell.length_b   1.000
_cell.length_c   1.000
_cell.angle_alpha   90.00
_cell.angle_beta   90.00
_cell.angle_gamma   90.00
#
_symmetry.space_group_name_H-M   'P 1'
#
loop_
_entity.id
_entity.type
_entity.pdbx_description
1 polymer ?
#
loop_
_entity_poly.entity_id
_entity_poly.type
_entity_poly.pdbx_seq_one_letter_code
_entity_poly.pdbx_strand_id
1 'polypeptide(L)'
;RLGVGYARGLAARHDLDSRLLFLRRPAHDVLADLRAYPGPVVLALLQFPTPFRAAGGGNARLPADPQDGFLADPALFVAVKEALAPGGKLLLQSNCEDV
;
A
#
# COMPACT_ATOMS: atom_id res chain seq x y z
N ARG A 1 -7.70 3.00 -15.06
CA ARG A 1 -8.98 2.26 -15.21
C ARG A 1 -8.73 0.77 -15.50
N LEU A 2 -7.80 0.44 -16.41
CA LEU A 2 -7.41 -0.95 -16.73
C LEU A 2 -7.03 -1.82 -15.52
N GLY A 3 -6.15 -1.34 -14.63
CA GLY A 3 -5.69 -2.13 -13.47
C GLY A 3 -6.82 -2.57 -12.52
N VAL A 4 -7.76 -1.66 -12.21
CA VAL A 4 -8.93 -2.00 -11.36
C VAL A 4 -9.86 -2.99 -12.07
N GLY A 5 -10.06 -2.85 -13.38
CA GLY A 5 -10.88 -3.78 -14.16
C GLY A 5 -10.27 -5.19 -14.19
N TYR A 6 -8.96 -5.30 -14.42
CA TYR A 6 -8.24 -6.56 -14.37
C TYR A 6 -8.34 -7.21 -12.98
N ALA A 7 -8.10 -6.45 -11.91
CA ALA A 7 -8.17 -6.95 -10.55
C ALA A 7 -9.58 -7.44 -10.17
N ARG A 8 -10.63 -6.73 -10.59
CA ARG A 8 -12.02 -7.18 -10.41
C ARG A 8 -12.31 -8.47 -11.17
N GLY A 9 -11.84 -8.59 -12.41
CA GLY A 9 -11.98 -9.82 -13.19
C GLY A 9 -11.30 -11.02 -12.54
N LEU A 10 -10.11 -10.81 -11.95
CA LEU A 10 -9.43 -11.84 -11.18
C LEU A 10 -10.21 -12.19 -9.89
N ALA A 11 -10.67 -11.19 -9.13
CA ALA A 11 -11.45 -11.40 -7.93
C ALA A 11 -12.73 -12.20 -8.19
N ALA A 12 -13.45 -11.90 -9.28
CA ALA A 12 -14.66 -12.62 -9.67
C ALA A 12 -14.38 -14.10 -10.02
N ARG A 13 -13.24 -14.42 -10.64
CA ARG A 13 -12.85 -15.81 -10.92
C ARG A 13 -12.55 -16.64 -9.67
N HIS A 14 -12.31 -15.98 -8.55
CA HIS A 14 -12.02 -16.60 -7.26
C HIS A 14 -13.16 -16.42 -6.24
N ASP A 15 -14.35 -15.94 -6.65
CA ASP A 15 -15.50 -15.66 -5.79
C ASP A 15 -15.19 -14.66 -4.64
N LEU A 16 -14.32 -13.68 -4.91
CA LEU A 16 -13.88 -12.65 -3.96
C LEU A 16 -14.39 -11.24 -4.28
N ASP A 17 -15.18 -11.07 -5.34
CA ASP A 17 -15.64 -9.77 -5.84
C ASP A 17 -16.49 -8.99 -4.83
N SER A 18 -17.28 -9.68 -3.99
CA SER A 18 -18.05 -9.10 -2.89
C SER A 18 -17.22 -8.81 -1.63
N ARG A 19 -15.99 -9.33 -1.56
CA ARG A 19 -15.11 -9.26 -0.38
C ARG A 19 -13.88 -8.37 -0.59
N LEU A 20 -13.70 -7.82 -1.79
CA LEU A 20 -12.55 -7.01 -2.16
C LEU A 20 -12.98 -5.65 -2.72
N LEU A 21 -12.33 -4.60 -2.24
CA LEU A 21 -12.47 -3.25 -2.77
C LEU A 21 -11.14 -2.78 -3.36
N PHE A 22 -11.15 -2.40 -4.64
CA PHE A 22 -9.98 -1.86 -5.33
C PHE A 22 -10.11 -0.36 -5.48
N LEU A 23 -9.13 0.39 -4.96
CA LEU A 23 -9.09 1.84 -4.98
C LEU A 23 -7.89 2.34 -5.77
N ARG A 24 -8.03 3.51 -6.42
CA ARG A 24 -6.93 4.27 -7.01
C ARG A 24 -6.90 5.65 -6.36
N ARG A 25 -6.20 5.75 -5.24
CA ARG A 25 -6.05 6.98 -4.44
C ARG A 25 -4.67 6.98 -3.79
N PRO A 26 -4.18 8.15 -3.32
CA PRO A 26 -3.03 8.20 -2.44
C PRO A 26 -3.25 7.33 -1.20
N ALA A 27 -2.22 6.61 -0.75
CA ALA A 27 -2.34 5.67 0.37
C ALA A 27 -2.72 6.37 1.69
N HIS A 28 -2.18 7.56 1.94
CA HIS A 28 -2.48 8.35 3.14
C HIS A 28 -3.97 8.70 3.25
N ASP A 29 -4.61 9.07 2.15
CA ASP A 29 -6.04 9.37 2.12
C ASP A 29 -6.87 8.14 2.48
N VAL A 30 -6.50 6.98 1.93
CA VAL A 30 -7.20 5.72 2.20
C VAL A 30 -7.05 5.34 3.68
N LEU A 31 -5.84 5.46 4.25
CA LEU A 31 -5.61 5.18 5.66
C LEU A 31 -6.38 6.13 6.59
N ALA A 32 -6.50 7.41 6.22
CA ALA A 32 -7.33 8.36 6.95
C ALA A 32 -8.82 7.95 6.93
N ASP A 33 -9.33 7.53 5.76
CA ASP A 33 -10.71 7.07 5.60
C ASP A 33 -10.98 5.77 6.39
N LEU A 34 -9.99 4.91 6.60
CA LEU A 34 -10.13 3.68 7.39
C LEU A 34 -10.49 3.95 8.86
N ARG A 35 -10.28 5.17 9.38
CA ARG A 35 -10.76 5.53 10.72
C ARG A 35 -12.29 5.49 10.84
N ALA A 36 -13.00 5.67 9.73
CA ALA A 36 -14.45 5.54 9.66
C ALA A 36 -14.91 4.12 9.27
N TYR A 37 -13.99 3.18 9.07
CA TYR A 37 -14.33 1.81 8.74
C TYR A 37 -14.99 1.15 9.96
N PRO A 38 -16.20 0.57 9.81
CA PRO A 38 -16.96 0.05 10.96
C PRO A 38 -16.37 -1.21 11.59
N GLY A 39 -15.47 -1.90 10.88
CA GLY A 39 -14.82 -3.13 11.35
C GLY A 39 -13.38 -2.90 11.80
N PRO A 40 -12.79 -3.87 12.53
CA PRO A 40 -11.38 -3.79 12.91
C PRO A 40 -10.48 -4.05 11.70
N VAL A 41 -9.45 -3.22 11.52
CA VAL A 41 -8.34 -3.50 10.60
C VAL A 41 -7.31 -4.36 11.33
N VAL A 42 -7.26 -5.66 11.03
CA VAL A 42 -6.40 -6.61 11.76
C VAL A 42 -5.05 -6.87 11.09
N LEU A 43 -4.94 -6.53 9.81
CA LEU A 43 -3.76 -6.79 9.00
C LEU A 43 -3.58 -5.67 7.97
N ALA A 44 -2.37 -5.14 7.86
CA ALA A 44 -1.97 -4.26 6.78
C ALA A 44 -0.75 -4.87 6.07
N LEU A 45 -0.79 -4.92 4.73
CA LEU A 45 0.35 -5.31 3.90
C LEU A 45 0.80 -4.09 3.11
N LEU A 46 2.05 -3.69 3.31
CA LEU A 46 2.72 -2.71 2.47
C LEU A 46 3.72 -3.42 1.57
N GLN A 47 3.54 -3.28 0.27
CA GLN A 47 4.40 -3.90 -0.73
C GLN A 47 4.98 -2.84 -1.66
N PHE A 48 6.30 -2.71 -1.63
CA PHE A 48 7.06 -1.78 -2.47
C PHE A 48 8.12 -2.54 -3.25
N PRO A 49 7.82 -3.01 -4.48
CA PRO A 49 8.81 -3.69 -5.31
C PRO A 49 10.06 -2.83 -5.56
N THR A 50 9.87 -1.52 -5.67
CA THR A 50 10.93 -0.51 -5.59
C THR A 50 10.45 0.61 -4.68
N PRO A 51 11.08 0.86 -3.54
CA PRO A 51 10.53 1.77 -2.55
C PRO A 51 10.75 3.25 -2.90
N PHE A 52 11.45 3.55 -3.99
CA PHE A 52 11.67 4.91 -4.47
C PHE A 52 10.64 5.32 -5.52
N ARG A 53 10.20 6.58 -5.46
CA ARG A 53 9.37 7.18 -6.49
C ARG A 53 10.14 7.24 -7.81
N ALA A 54 9.49 6.82 -8.89
CA ALA A 54 10.04 6.95 -10.23
C ALA A 54 10.20 8.43 -10.60
N ALA A 55 11.42 8.98 -10.50
CA ALA A 55 11.76 10.25 -11.12
C ALA A 55 11.87 10.04 -12.64
N GLY A 56 10.75 10.24 -13.36
CA GLY A 56 10.72 10.14 -14.83
C GLY A 56 10.41 8.76 -15.41
N GLY A 57 9.41 8.06 -14.88
CA GLY A 57 8.74 6.96 -15.61
C GLY A 57 9.45 5.59 -15.61
N GLY A 58 10.37 5.34 -14.68
CA GLY A 58 10.98 4.01 -14.50
C GLY A 58 11.35 3.69 -13.05
N ASN A 59 11.35 2.40 -12.72
CA ASN A 59 11.69 1.86 -11.38
C ASN A 59 13.21 1.62 -11.20
N ALA A 60 14.04 2.19 -12.09
CA ALA A 60 15.42 1.75 -12.31
C ALA A 60 16.50 2.68 -11.72
N ARG A 61 16.14 3.63 -10.85
CA ARG A 61 17.14 4.49 -10.21
C ARG A 61 17.11 4.27 -8.70
N LEU A 62 18.24 3.83 -8.16
CA LEU A 62 18.53 3.95 -6.74
C LEU A 62 18.52 5.45 -6.39
N PRO A 63 18.00 5.82 -5.20
CA PRO A 63 18.05 7.21 -4.73
C PRO A 63 19.51 7.65 -4.58
N ALA A 64 19.77 8.95 -4.69
CA ALA A 64 21.04 9.50 -4.24
C ALA A 64 20.98 9.91 -2.76
N ASP A 65 19.77 10.20 -2.25
CA ASP A 65 19.48 10.62 -0.88
C ASP A 65 18.27 9.86 -0.29
N PRO A 66 18.26 9.46 0.99
CA PRO A 66 17.08 8.87 1.66
C PRO A 66 15.78 9.71 1.55
N GLN A 67 15.89 11.02 1.29
CA GLN A 67 14.80 11.95 1.06
C GLN A 67 14.32 12.00 -0.40
N ASP A 68 14.95 11.26 -1.34
CA ASP A 68 14.59 11.19 -2.77
C ASP A 68 13.31 10.38 -3.04
N GLY A 69 12.22 10.73 -2.34
CA GLY A 69 10.89 10.23 -2.65
C GLY A 69 10.70 8.76 -2.28
N PHE A 70 11.23 8.31 -1.16
CA PHE A 70 10.85 7.02 -0.58
C PHE A 70 9.33 6.94 -0.36
N LEU A 71 8.70 5.85 -0.78
CA LEU A 71 7.25 5.64 -0.73
C LEU A 71 6.77 5.22 0.66
N ALA A 72 7.67 4.71 1.51
CA ALA A 72 7.41 4.29 2.87
C ALA A 72 8.00 5.27 3.89
N ASP A 73 7.54 6.52 3.86
CA ASP A 73 7.97 7.52 4.83
C ASP A 73 7.44 7.22 6.26
N PRO A 74 8.03 7.81 7.32
CA PRO A 74 7.58 7.60 8.69
C PRO A 74 6.10 7.93 8.94
N ALA A 75 5.53 8.91 8.23
CA ALA A 75 4.13 9.30 8.41
C ALA A 75 3.19 8.20 7.88
N LEU A 76 3.56 7.47 6.83
CA LEU A 76 2.83 6.30 6.37
C LEU A 76 2.73 5.23 7.46
N PHE A 77 3.84 4.90 8.13
CA PHE A 77 3.85 3.89 9.19
C PHE A 77 3.02 4.31 10.40
N VAL A 78 3.05 5.60 10.76
CA VAL A 78 2.18 6.15 11.81
C VAL A 78 0.71 6.00 11.40
N ALA A 79 0.34 6.36 10.18
CA ALA A 79 -1.03 6.23 9.70
C ALA A 79 -1.51 4.77 9.67
N VAL A 80 -0.64 3.82 9.29
CA VAL A 80 -0.96 2.39 9.36
C VAL A 80 -1.17 1.92 10.80
N LYS A 81 -0.30 2.32 11.73
CA LYS A 81 -0.45 2.00 13.15
C LYS A 81 -1.77 2.51 13.71
N GLU A 82 -2.17 3.73 13.35
CA GLU A 82 -3.44 4.32 13.77
C GLU A 82 -4.67 3.63 13.17
N ALA A 83 -4.55 3.09 11.96
CA ALA A 83 -5.63 2.35 11.31
C ALA A 83 -5.79 0.93 11.89
N LEU A 84 -4.71 0.30 12.36
CA LEU A 84 -4.73 -1.06 12.89
C LEU A 84 -5.42 -1.14 14.26
N ALA A 85 -6.25 -2.18 14.43
CA ALA A 85 -6.80 -2.53 15.73
C ALA A 85 -5.69 -2.99 16.71
N PRO A 86 -5.91 -2.92 18.04
CA PRO A 86 -4.98 -3.45 19.02
C PRO A 86 -4.61 -4.91 18.73
N GLY A 87 -3.31 -5.21 18.66
CA GLY A 87 -2.79 -6.55 18.31
C GLY A 87 -2.80 -6.87 16.80
N GLY A 88 -3.20 -5.93 15.95
CA GLY A 88 -3.10 -6.03 14.51
C GLY A 88 -1.65 -6.15 14.03
N LYS A 89 -1.47 -6.67 12.81
CA LYS A 89 -0.15 -6.96 12.24
C LYS A 89 0.14 -6.10 11.02
N LEU A 90 1.36 -5.60 10.95
CA LEU A 90 1.93 -5.01 9.73
C LEU A 90 2.84 -6.04 9.07
N LEU A 91 2.58 -6.32 7.80
CA LEU A 91 3.48 -7.05 6.91
C LEU A 91 4.15 -6.04 5.96
N LEU A 92 5.47 -6.04 5.93
CA LEU A 92 6.25 -5.21 5.02
C LEU A 92 7.00 -6.11 4.05
N GLN A 93 6.91 -5.81 2.76
CA GLN A 93 7.60 -6.54 1.71
C GLN A 93 8.29 -5.55 0.75
N SER A 94 9.60 -5.71 0.59
CA SER A 94 10.44 -5.00 -0.38
C SER A 94 11.25 -6.02 -1.17
N ASN A 95 11.53 -5.73 -2.45
CA ASN A 95 12.49 -6.50 -3.25
C ASN A 95 13.87 -5.84 -3.27
N CYS A 96 14.01 -4.64 -2.68
CA CYS A 96 15.28 -3.97 -2.52
C CYS A 96 15.83 -4.27 -1.13
N GLU A 97 16.96 -4.96 -1.10
CA GLU A 97 17.89 -4.98 0.03
C GLU A 97 18.82 -3.77 -0.12
N ASP A 98 19.13 -3.09 0.99
CA ASP A 98 20.20 -2.09 1.02
C ASP A 98 21.52 -2.87 1.14
N VAL A 99 22.42 -2.74 0.17
CA VAL A 99 23.67 -3.52 0.06
C VAL A 99 24.87 -2.65 0.36
#